data_AF-A0A3M7PNV4-F1
#
_entry.id   AF-A0A3M7PNV4-F1
#
_cell.length_a   1.000
_cell.length_b   1.000
_cell.length_c   1.000
_cell.angle_alpha   90.00
_cell.angle_beta   90.00
_cell.angle_gamma   90.00
#
_symmetry.space_group_name_H-M   'P 1'
#
loop_
_entity.id
_entity.type
_entity.pdbx_description
1 polymer ?
#
loop_
_entity_poly.entity_id
_entity_poly.type
_entity_poly.pdbx_seq_one_letter_code
_entity_poly.pdbx_strand_id
1 'polypeptide(L)' 'MQAEANQEMIRCYPASLNLKTIFEFLDILRTRIGPIRYARFLAEHDRIDTVAFIAFYDKDNIKKCV' A
#
# COMPACT_ATOMS: atom_id res chain seq x y z
N MET A 1 -18.32 -13.48 12.79
CA MET A 1 -17.49 -12.27 12.92
C MET A 1 -16.81 -12.02 11.60
N GLN A 2 -17.21 -10.97 10.88
CA GLN A 2 -16.53 -10.56 9.66
C GLN A 2 -15.22 -9.91 10.11
N ALA A 3 -14.08 -10.55 9.83
CA ALA A 3 -12.79 -9.96 10.14
C ALA A 3 -12.62 -8.75 9.21
N GLU A 4 -12.78 -7.54 9.75
CA GLU A 4 -12.37 -6.32 9.04
C GLU A 4 -10.89 -6.51 8.65
N ALA A 5 -10.64 -6.53 7.35
CA ALA A 5 -9.30 -6.64 6.84
C ALA A 5 -8.58 -5.36 7.23
N ASN A 6 -7.57 -5.45 8.11
CA ASN A 6 -6.75 -4.30 8.54
C ASN A 6 -5.77 -3.84 7.44
N GLN A 7 -6.18 -3.97 6.18
CA GLN A 7 -5.41 -3.65 4.99
C GLN A 7 -6.31 -2.93 4.00
N GLU A 8 -5.80 -1.88 3.39
CA GLU A 8 -6.47 -1.16 2.31
C GLU A 8 -5.82 -1.51 0.98
N MET A 9 -6.65 -1.60 -0.05
CA MET A 9 -6.21 -1.83 -1.41
C MET A 9 -6.02 -0.49 -2.11
N ILE A 10 -4.77 -0.15 -2.40
CA ILE A 10 -4.39 1.07 -3.09
C ILE A 10 -3.98 0.71 -4.52
N ARG A 11 -4.58 1.37 -5.51
CA ARG A 11 -4.13 1.27 -6.91
C ARG A 11 -3.03 2.30 -7.16
N CYS A 12 -1.85 1.84 -7.54
CA CYS A 12 -0.69 2.66 -7.80
C CYS A 12 -0.36 2.66 -9.30
N TYR A 13 -0.08 3.84 -9.84
CA TYR A 13 0.48 4.03 -11.19
C TYR A 13 1.95 4.45 -11.07
N PRO A 14 2.87 3.98 -11.93
CA PRO A 14 2.66 3.16 -13.15
C PRO A 14 2.86 1.64 -12.96
N ALA A 15 2.53 0.83 -13.99
CA ALA A 15 2.70 -0.64 -14.02
C ALA A 15 4.13 -1.11 -13.76
N SER A 16 5.12 -0.30 -14.14
CA SER A 16 6.53 -0.58 -13.91
C SER A 16 6.97 -0.03 -12.56
N LEU A 17 6.61 -0.73 -11.48
CA LEU A 17 7.19 -0.47 -10.18
C LEU A 17 8.59 -1.09 -10.10
N ASN A 18 9.62 -0.29 -10.37
CA ASN A 18 10.95 -0.67 -9.95
C ASN A 18 11.07 -0.59 -8.41
N LEU A 19 12.01 -1.34 -7.84
CA LEU A 19 12.19 -1.40 -6.38
C LEU A 19 12.41 -0.02 -5.75
N LYS A 20 13.08 0.90 -6.44
CA LYS A 20 13.35 2.25 -5.93
C LYS A 20 12.04 3.03 -5.74
N THR A 21 11.16 3.03 -6.73
CA THR A 21 9.84 3.69 -6.65
C THR A 21 8.98 3.09 -5.54
N ILE A 22 9.03 1.76 -5.35
CA ILE A 22 8.33 1.10 -4.24
C ILE A 22 8.85 1.60 -2.90
N PHE A 23 10.18 1.66 -2.71
CA PHE A 23 10.75 2.12 -1.45
C PHE A 23 10.45 3.59 -1.16
N GLU A 24 10.55 4.47 -2.16
CA GLU A 24 10.18 5.89 -2.02
C GLU A 24 8.71 6.06 -1.62
N PHE A 25 7.80 5.31 -2.24
CA PHE A 25 6.39 5.32 -1.88
C PHE A 25 6.14 4.84 -0.44
N LEU A 26 6.77 3.73 -0.03
CA LEU A 26 6.65 3.23 1.35
C LEU A 26 7.22 4.21 2.38
N ASP A 27 8.28 4.94 2.03
CA ASP A 27 8.90 5.93 2.91
C ASP A 27 7.99 7.15 3.11
N ILE A 28 7.34 7.61 2.03
CA ILE A 28 6.32 8.67 2.10
C ILE A 28 5.17 8.25 3.02
N LEU A 29 4.65 7.04 2.86
CA LEU A 29 3.56 6.54 3.69
C LEU A 29 3.97 6.40 5.16
N ARG A 30 5.17 5.87 5.42
CA ARG A 30 5.72 5.78 6.79
C ARG A 30 5.83 7.13 7.46
N THR A 31 6.31 8.12 6.72
CA THR A 31 6.56 9.48 7.22
C THR A 31 5.26 10.26 7.43
N ARG A 32 4.32 10.17 6.48
CA ARG A 32 3.10 11.00 6.50
C ARG A 32 1.94 10.39 7.28
N ILE A 33 1.86 9.06 7.32
CA ILE A 33 0.70 8.35 7.85
C ILE A 33 1.06 7.61 9.13
N GLY A 34 2.10 6.78 9.08
CA GLY A 34 2.65 6.10 10.25
C GLY A 34 3.30 4.76 9.95
N PRO A 35 3.71 4.01 10.99
CA PRO A 35 4.46 2.77 10.85
C PRO A 35 3.70 1.69 10.07
N ILE A 36 4.28 1.24 8.96
CA ILE A 36 3.74 0.16 8.12
C ILE A 36 4.12 -1.19 8.73
N ARG A 37 3.12 -2.05 8.92
CA ARG A 37 3.30 -3.43 9.38
C ARG A 37 3.73 -4.35 8.23
N TYR A 38 3.06 -4.25 7.09
CA TYR A 38 3.48 -4.90 5.85
C TYR A 38 2.87 -4.19 4.64
N ALA A 39 3.52 -4.36 3.49
CA ALA A 39 3.01 -3.94 2.19
C ALA A 39 3.25 -5.05 1.16
N ARG A 40 2.26 -5.34 0.33
CA ARG A 40 2.36 -6.32 -0.76
C ARG A 40 1.95 -5.64 -2.06
N PHE A 41 2.83 -5.72 -3.06
CA PHE A 41 2.59 -5.20 -4.40
C PHE A 41 2.34 -6.36 -5.35
N LEU A 42 1.28 -6.27 -6.14
CA LEU A 42 0.92 -7.21 -7.19
C LEU A 42 0.87 -6.45 -8.52
N ALA A 43 1.84 -6.75 -9.39
CA ALA A 43 1.80 -6.28 -10.76
C ALA A 43 0.78 -7.13 -11.54
N GLU A 44 -0.35 -6.53 -11.93
CA GLU A 44 -1.31 -7.23 -12.79
C GLU A 44 -0.72 -7.29 -14.20
N HIS A 45 -0.54 -8.51 -14.74
CA HIS A 45 0.03 -8.68 -16.08
C HIS A 45 -0.88 -8.14 -17.19
N ASP A 46 -2.18 -8.08 -16.93
CA ASP A 46 -3.21 -7.66 -17.89
C ASP A 46 -3.56 -6.16 -17.78
N ARG A 47 -2.96 -5.42 -16.84
CA ARG A 47 -3.25 -3.99 -16.63
C ARG A 47 -1.99 -3.15 -16.40
N ILE A 48 -2.09 -1.86 -16.70
CA ILE A 48 -1.00 -0.89 -16.53
C ILE A 48 -0.93 -0.39 -15.07
N ASP A 49 -1.76 -0.89 -14.16
CA ASP A 49 -1.73 -0.52 -12.74
C ASP A 49 -1.12 -1.62 -11.87
N THR A 50 -0.42 -1.19 -10.81
CA THR A 50 0.03 -2.08 -9.75
C THR A 50 -0.90 -1.94 -8.55
N VAL A 51 -1.35 -3.07 -7.99
CA VAL A 51 -2.16 -3.07 -6.78
C VAL A 51 -1.26 -3.23 -5.56
N ALA A 52 -1.39 -2.32 -4.60
CA ALA A 52 -0.69 -2.38 -3.31
C ALA A 52 -1.69 -2.66 -2.19
N PHE A 53 -1.43 -3.70 -1.39
CA PHE A 53 -2.13 -3.96 -0.14
C PHE A 53 -1.25 -3.47 1.00
N ILE A 54 -1.74 -2.51 1.78
CA ILE A 54 -0.95 -1.87 2.84
C ILE A 54 -1.67 -2.01 4.17
N ALA A 55 -0.92 -2.45 5.18
CA ALA A 55 -1.39 -2.51 6.56
C ALA A 55 -0.45 -1.71 7.46
N PHE A 56 -1.03 -0.88 8.33
CA PHE A 56 -0.31 -0.15 9.38
C PHE A 56 -0.39 -0.91 10.70
N TYR A 57 0.52 -0.61 11.63
CA TYR A 57 0.44 -1.15 12.99
C TYR A 57 -0.79 -0.61 13.75
N ASP A 58 -1.04 0.69 13.60
CA ASP A 58 -2.25 1.34 14.06
C ASP A 58 -3.30 1.31 12.95
N LYS A 59 -4.47 0.75 13.24
CA LYS A 59 -5.56 0.60 12.28
C LYS A 59 -6.17 1.95 11.89
N ASP A 60 -6.15 2.94 12.76
CA ASP A 60 -6.72 4.25 12.46
C ASP A 60 -5.89 5.04 11.44
N ASN A 61 -4.62 4.68 11.26
CA ASN A 61 -3.78 5.25 10.21
C ASN A 61 -4.27 4.90 8.81
N ILE A 62 -5.01 3.80 8.65
CA ILE A 62 -5.52 3.40 7.35
C ILE A 62 -6.57 4.37 6.81
N LYS A 63 -7.34 5.00 7.70
CA LYS A 63 -8.33 6.03 7.37
C LYS A 63 -7.71 7.30 6.78
N LYS A 64 -6.38 7.47 6.89
CA LYS A 64 -5.63 8.59 6.32
C LYS A 64 -5.13 8.31 4.89
N CYS A 65 -5.31 7.08 4.39
CA CYS A 65 -4.92 6.67 3.04
C CYS A 65 -6.02 6.86 1.98
N VAL A 66 -7.28 7.08 2.41
CA VAL A 66 -8.48 7.15 1.57
C VAL A 66 -8.96 8.58 1.43
#